data_AF-A0A959PRB8-F1
#
_entry.id   AF-A0A959PRB8-F1
#
_cell.length_a   1.000
_cell.length_b   1.000
_cell.length_c   1.000
_cell.angle_alpha   90.00
_cell.angle_beta   90.00
_cell.angle_gamma   90.00
#
_symmetry.space_group_name_H-M   'P 1'
#
loop_
_entity.id
_entity.type
_entity.pdbx_description
1 polymer ?
#
loop_
_entity_poly.entity_id
_entity_poly.type
_entity_poly.pdbx_seq_one_letter_code
_entity_poly.pdbx_strand_id
1 'polypeptide(L)'
;MSQFNWTVVGQHGKQYKIGLYHGNQTGHLMVYCNYKVMLIDFSVLESKTYTFFLDDEMCELSLEKHKDHFRYGLNLNKEADTPLNRQRKLIDKKDAIKAGLFLAGLILMIGLLIFGIKYFQNSPSPEKMEAQLEKSGKKTTVRLLKEEGSEVWSYIYVAENKSYNFKLTDQKIKEEFPYPLPLASGDEFQVTYNFNNPNIHRIDWSRPNAVVVKRLELILNPMIQDWHPEMSTQEITCQMDAAYELKGLEGLSVLFRQQEPSESNQSFGQNAYLRLTRSPEYQKLFAEKCW
;
A
#
# COMPACT_ATOMS: atom_id res chain seq x y z
N MET A 1 11.55 69.42 26.68
CA MET A 1 11.58 69.24 25.21
C MET A 1 11.79 67.77 24.93
N SER A 2 11.09 67.21 23.97
CA SER A 2 11.12 65.79 23.66
C SER A 2 11.56 65.57 22.23
N GLN A 3 12.55 64.71 22.03
CA GLN A 3 13.03 64.32 20.70
C GLN A 3 12.96 62.79 20.58
N PHE A 4 12.35 62.31 19.50
CA PHE A 4 12.19 60.89 19.22
C PHE A 4 12.68 60.58 17.81
N ASN A 5 13.20 59.38 17.61
CA ASN A 5 13.57 58.89 16.30
C ASN A 5 13.07 57.45 16.13
N TRP A 6 12.49 57.14 14.98
CA TRP A 6 12.10 55.81 14.54
C TRP A 6 12.83 55.47 13.25
N THR A 7 13.13 54.19 13.06
CA THR A 7 13.58 53.66 11.77
C THR A 7 12.48 52.79 11.20
N VAL A 8 11.90 53.21 10.09
CA VAL A 8 10.87 52.47 9.35
C VAL A 8 11.51 51.84 8.13
N VAL A 9 11.25 50.56 7.90
CA VAL A 9 11.73 49.86 6.70
C VAL A 9 10.58 49.80 5.71
N GLY A 10 10.68 50.59 4.63
CA GLY A 10 9.73 50.61 3.54
C GLY A 10 9.93 49.47 2.54
N GLN A 11 9.24 49.54 1.40
CA GLN A 11 9.37 48.53 0.36
C GLN A 11 10.81 48.40 -0.16
N HIS A 12 11.20 47.18 -0.55
CA HIS A 12 12.53 46.84 -1.06
C HIS A 12 13.68 47.08 -0.05
N GLY A 13 13.37 47.17 1.25
CA GLY A 13 14.39 47.32 2.30
C GLY A 13 14.90 48.76 2.48
N LYS A 14 14.29 49.74 1.82
CA LYS A 14 14.65 51.16 1.97
C LYS A 14 14.34 51.63 3.40
N GLN A 15 15.31 52.22 4.07
CA GLN A 15 15.15 52.68 5.45
C GLN A 15 14.85 54.17 5.53
N TYR A 16 13.89 54.52 6.38
CA TYR A 16 13.45 55.88 6.67
C TYR A 16 13.73 56.21 8.13
N LYS A 17 14.57 57.22 8.37
CA LYS A 17 14.81 57.76 9.71
C LYS A 17 13.83 58.90 9.96
N ILE A 18 12.75 58.59 10.66
CA ILE A 18 11.73 59.57 11.04
C ILE A 18 12.11 60.13 12.40
N GLY A 19 12.29 61.44 12.48
CA GLY A 19 12.52 62.12 13.73
C GLY A 19 11.43 63.12 14.05
N LEU A 20 11.22 63.30 15.34
CA LEU A 20 10.23 64.17 15.91
C LEU A 20 10.91 65.07 16.94
N TYR A 21 10.62 66.35 16.85
CA TYR A 21 10.88 67.31 17.90
C TYR A 21 9.55 67.88 18.38
N HIS A 22 9.34 67.86 19.69
CA HIS A 22 8.17 68.46 20.32
C HIS A 22 8.54 69.27 21.57
N GLY A 23 8.22 70.56 21.54
CA GLY A 23 8.32 71.45 22.68
C GLY A 23 7.06 71.37 23.54
N ASN A 24 7.00 70.47 24.52
CA ASN A 24 5.78 70.25 25.33
C ASN A 24 5.19 71.51 26.00
N GLN A 25 5.99 72.55 26.24
CA GLN A 25 5.54 73.83 26.82
C GLN A 25 5.22 74.89 25.75
N THR A 26 5.92 74.86 24.62
CA THR A 26 5.79 75.84 23.54
C THR A 26 4.83 75.39 22.42
N GLY A 27 4.47 74.10 22.42
CA GLY A 27 3.65 73.47 21.38
C GLY A 27 4.34 73.41 20.01
N HIS A 28 5.65 73.65 19.92
CA HIS A 28 6.39 73.56 18.65
C HIS A 28 6.63 72.12 18.27
N LEU A 29 6.08 71.69 17.14
CA LEU A 29 6.23 70.36 16.59
C LEU A 29 7.00 70.41 15.26
N MET A 30 7.98 69.53 15.10
CA MET A 30 8.66 69.31 13.83
C MET A 30 8.86 67.82 13.59
N VAL A 31 8.41 67.33 12.45
CA VAL A 31 8.64 65.98 11.95
C VAL A 31 9.60 66.07 10.77
N TYR A 32 10.65 65.27 10.77
CA TYR A 32 11.61 65.18 9.68
C TYR A 32 11.85 63.73 9.28
N CYS A 33 12.15 63.50 8.00
CA CYS A 33 12.53 62.20 7.46
C CYS A 33 13.89 62.33 6.77
N ASN A 34 14.86 61.50 7.16
CA ASN A 34 16.22 61.52 6.61
C ASN A 34 16.82 62.95 6.61
N TYR A 35 16.66 63.66 7.74
CA TYR A 35 17.09 65.05 7.95
C TYR A 35 16.35 66.12 7.13
N LYS A 36 15.33 65.76 6.33
CA LYS A 36 14.47 66.71 5.63
C LYS A 36 13.17 66.93 6.41
N VAL A 37 12.84 68.19 6.71
CA VAL A 37 11.59 68.53 7.39
C VAL A 37 10.39 68.16 6.50
N MET A 38 9.43 67.43 7.07
CA MET A 38 8.20 66.99 6.40
C MET A 38 6.98 67.75 6.91
N LEU A 39 6.93 68.03 8.22
CA LEU A 39 5.80 68.66 8.88
C LEU A 39 6.31 69.59 9.98
N ILE A 40 5.75 70.79 10.05
CA ILE A 40 5.91 71.72 11.17
C ILE A 40 4.51 72.10 11.61
N ASP A 41 4.27 72.11 12.91
CA ASP A 41 3.02 72.60 13.48
C ASP A 41 3.32 73.38 14.77
N PHE A 42 2.48 74.35 15.07
CA PHE A 42 2.65 75.25 16.21
C PHE A 42 1.44 75.12 17.15
N SER A 43 1.64 75.37 18.44
CA SER A 43 0.58 75.30 19.45
C SER A 43 -0.03 73.90 19.63
N VAL A 44 0.76 72.84 19.44
CA VAL A 44 0.36 71.45 19.69
C VAL A 44 0.41 71.16 21.19
N LEU A 45 -0.61 71.58 21.92
CA LEU A 45 -0.70 71.42 23.39
C LEU A 45 -1.67 70.31 23.81
N GLU A 46 -2.31 69.64 22.86
CA GLU A 46 -3.28 68.56 23.05
C GLU A 46 -2.95 67.35 22.17
N SER A 47 -3.62 66.22 22.42
CA SER A 47 -3.47 65.00 21.61
C SER A 47 -3.80 65.27 20.15
N LYS A 48 -2.97 64.79 19.23
CA LYS A 48 -3.16 65.00 17.78
C LYS A 48 -2.50 63.88 16.99
N THR A 49 -3.15 63.46 15.92
CA THR A 49 -2.61 62.46 14.99
C THR A 49 -2.30 63.11 13.65
N TYR A 50 -1.13 62.81 13.11
CA TYR A 50 -0.70 63.25 11.79
C TYR A 50 -0.55 62.04 10.89
N THR A 51 -1.10 62.15 9.68
CA THR A 51 -0.96 61.15 8.63
C THR A 51 -0.03 61.67 7.55
N PHE A 52 0.96 60.89 7.15
CA PHE A 52 1.82 61.20 6.02
C PHE A 52 2.24 59.93 5.28
N PHE A 53 2.70 60.07 4.05
CA PHE A 53 3.16 58.95 3.22
C PHE A 53 4.69 58.84 3.24
N LEU A 54 5.19 57.62 3.39
CA LEU A 54 6.57 57.23 3.09
C LEU A 54 6.53 56.30 1.87
N ASP A 55 6.88 56.85 0.70
CA ASP A 55 6.52 56.26 -0.61
C ASP A 55 5.01 55.94 -0.65
N ASP A 56 4.65 54.65 -0.75
CA ASP A 56 3.26 54.16 -0.80
C ASP A 56 2.71 53.71 0.58
N GLU A 57 3.48 53.87 1.66
CA GLU A 57 3.07 53.49 3.01
C GLU A 57 2.47 54.68 3.77
N MET A 58 1.21 54.54 4.19
CA MET A 58 0.57 55.51 5.07
C MET A 58 1.04 55.32 6.51
N CYS A 59 1.67 56.34 7.06
CA CYS A 59 2.16 56.38 8.43
C CYS A 59 1.26 57.29 9.27
N GLU A 60 1.01 56.85 10.50
CA GLU A 60 0.29 57.60 11.51
C GLU A 60 1.22 57.92 12.67
N LEU A 61 1.47 59.21 12.87
CA LEU A 61 2.16 59.73 14.04
C LEU A 61 1.11 60.21 15.05
N SER A 62 0.97 59.47 16.16
CA SER A 62 0.09 59.85 17.26
C SER A 62 0.87 60.59 18.34
N LEU A 63 0.32 61.73 18.78
CA LEU A 63 0.71 62.44 19.98
C LEU A 63 -0.43 62.28 20.98
N GLU A 64 -0.18 61.64 22.11
CA GLU A 64 -1.17 61.40 23.15
C GLU A 64 -0.78 62.15 24.42
N LYS A 65 -1.57 63.14 24.82
CA LYS A 65 -1.37 63.90 26.05
C LYS A 65 -1.86 63.10 27.26
N HIS A 66 -0.98 62.93 28.25
CA HIS A 66 -1.27 62.30 29.53
C HIS A 66 -0.82 63.21 30.67
N LYS A 67 -1.76 63.82 31.41
CA LYS A 67 -1.53 64.69 32.58
C LYS A 67 -0.34 65.66 32.40
N ASP A 68 0.88 65.22 32.68
CA ASP A 68 2.11 66.02 32.67
C ASP A 68 3.09 65.69 31.51
N HIS A 69 2.77 64.77 30.60
CA HIS A 69 3.65 64.38 29.50
C HIS A 69 2.88 64.00 28.22
N PHE A 70 3.63 63.85 27.12
CA PHE A 70 3.14 63.31 25.86
C PHE A 70 3.73 61.93 25.60
N ARG A 71 2.95 61.05 25.00
CA ARG A 71 3.40 59.81 24.37
C ARG A 71 3.36 59.93 22.86
N TYR A 72 4.28 59.26 22.21
CA TYR A 72 4.48 59.35 20.77
C TYR A 72 4.48 57.95 20.17
N GLY A 73 3.58 57.71 19.22
CA GLY A 73 3.52 56.47 18.47
C GLY A 73 3.71 56.74 16.99
N LEU A 74 4.48 55.90 16.31
CA LEU A 74 4.55 55.88 14.85
C LEU A 74 4.10 54.49 14.38
N ASN A 75 2.94 54.44 13.74
CA ASN A 75 2.34 53.20 13.27
C ASN A 75 2.18 53.22 11.75
N LEU A 76 2.39 52.06 11.12
CA LEU A 76 2.06 51.84 9.73
C LEU A 76 0.60 51.46 9.62
N ASN A 77 -0.21 52.27 8.94
CA ASN A 77 -1.61 51.95 8.72
C ASN A 77 -1.75 50.96 7.55
N LYS A 78 -1.99 49.69 7.90
CA LYS A 78 -2.20 48.59 6.94
C LYS A 78 -3.67 48.38 6.56
N GLU A 79 -4.59 49.07 7.23
CA GLU A 79 -6.04 48.89 7.06
C GLU A 79 -6.61 49.84 6.02
N ALA A 80 -6.09 51.07 5.99
CA ALA A 80 -6.48 52.12 5.06
C ALA A 80 -6.37 51.67 3.61
N ASP A 81 -7.24 52.23 2.77
CA ASP A 81 -7.39 51.81 1.38
C ASP A 81 -6.34 52.46 0.46
N THR A 82 -5.08 52.09 0.67
CA THR A 82 -3.95 52.49 -0.19
C THR A 82 -3.70 51.43 -1.28
N PRO A 83 -3.10 51.80 -2.44
CA PRO A 83 -2.76 50.83 -3.48
C PRO A 83 -1.93 49.65 -2.96
N LEU A 84 -0.99 49.91 -2.06
CA LEU A 84 -0.16 48.88 -1.43
C LEU A 84 -0.96 47.95 -0.51
N ASN A 85 -1.84 48.50 0.32
CA ASN A 85 -2.67 47.68 1.21
C ASN A 85 -3.67 46.81 0.43
N ARG A 86 -4.17 47.29 -0.73
CA ARG A 86 -4.97 46.46 -1.66
C ARG A 86 -4.17 45.28 -2.20
N GLN A 87 -2.92 45.50 -2.61
CA GLN A 87 -2.05 44.42 -3.10
C GLN A 87 -1.76 43.39 -2.00
N ARG A 88 -1.45 43.82 -0.78
CA ARG A 88 -1.25 42.93 0.38
C ARG A 88 -2.48 42.04 0.63
N LYS A 89 -3.67 42.63 0.70
CA LYS A 89 -4.93 41.88 0.89
C LYS A 89 -5.16 40.82 -0.20
N LEU A 90 -4.78 41.09 -1.45
CA LEU A 90 -4.89 40.11 -2.54
C LEU A 90 -3.90 38.95 -2.40
N ILE A 91 -2.67 39.24 -1.97
CA ILE A 91 -1.64 38.22 -1.71
C ILE A 91 -2.08 37.36 -0.52
N ASP A 92 -2.47 37.98 0.59
CA ASP A 92 -2.91 37.29 1.80
C ASP A 92 -4.11 36.36 1.51
N LYS A 93 -5.06 36.80 0.69
CA LYS A 93 -6.19 35.96 0.26
C LYS A 93 -5.72 34.75 -0.56
N LYS A 94 -4.78 34.94 -1.49
CA LYS A 94 -4.23 33.84 -2.29
C LYS A 94 -3.48 32.85 -1.41
N ASP A 95 -2.70 33.33 -0.46
CA ASP A 95 -1.91 32.47 0.43
C ASP A 95 -2.79 31.73 1.44
N ALA A 96 -3.85 32.36 1.93
CA ALA A 96 -4.87 31.68 2.74
C ALA A 96 -5.56 30.54 1.97
N ILE A 97 -5.89 30.77 0.69
CA ILE A 97 -6.48 29.72 -0.18
C ILE A 97 -5.47 28.57 -0.38
N LYS A 98 -4.21 28.88 -0.69
CA LYS A 98 -3.16 27.85 -0.85
C LYS A 98 -2.96 27.04 0.43
N ALA A 99 -2.93 27.70 1.58
CA ALA A 99 -2.80 27.03 2.89
C ALA A 99 -4.01 26.10 3.15
N GLY A 100 -5.22 26.56 2.84
CA GLY A 100 -6.44 25.75 2.94
C GLY A 100 -6.40 24.52 2.03
N LEU A 101 -5.98 24.68 0.78
CA LEU A 101 -5.83 23.57 -0.17
C LEU A 101 -4.78 22.55 0.29
N PHE A 102 -3.65 23.02 0.83
CA PHE A 102 -2.60 22.16 1.37
C PHE A 102 -3.13 21.31 2.55
N LEU A 103 -3.85 21.93 3.49
CA LEU A 103 -4.44 21.24 4.63
C LEU A 103 -5.48 20.20 4.18
N ALA A 104 -6.35 20.56 3.23
CA ALA A 104 -7.33 19.63 2.67
C ALA A 104 -6.67 18.42 1.99
N GLY A 105 -5.58 18.65 1.24
CA GLY A 105 -4.79 17.58 0.63
C GLY A 105 -4.16 16.62 1.64
N LEU A 106 -3.63 17.15 2.76
CA LEU A 106 -3.07 16.35 3.84
C LEU A 106 -4.13 15.44 4.47
N ILE A 107 -5.32 15.97 4.75
CA ILE A 107 -6.43 15.21 5.33
C ILE A 107 -6.86 14.07 4.39
N LEU A 108 -6.96 14.35 3.09
CA LEU A 108 -7.32 13.35 2.09
C LEU A 108 -6.26 12.24 2.00
N MET A 109 -4.97 12.59 2.01
CA MET A 109 -3.87 11.62 2.01
C MET A 109 -3.94 10.69 3.23
N ILE A 110 -4.13 11.24 4.43
CA ILE A 110 -4.27 10.45 5.67
C ILE A 110 -5.50 9.53 5.59
N GLY A 111 -6.62 10.04 5.08
CA GLY A 111 -7.84 9.25 4.88
C GLY A 111 -7.62 8.06 3.95
N LEU A 112 -6.94 8.26 2.81
CA LEU A 112 -6.58 7.20 1.87
C LEU A 112 -5.63 6.17 2.49
N LEU A 113 -4.67 6.62 3.31
CA LEU A 113 -3.71 5.75 3.97
C LEU A 113 -4.40 4.85 5.01
N ILE A 114 -5.28 5.41 5.83
CA ILE A 114 -6.10 4.66 6.79
C ILE A 114 -7.03 3.66 6.06
N PHE A 115 -7.66 4.09 4.97
CA PHE A 115 -8.51 3.23 4.15
C PHE A 115 -7.72 2.05 3.56
N GLY A 116 -6.53 2.33 3.00
CA GLY A 116 -5.63 1.32 2.46
C GLY A 116 -5.21 0.30 3.51
N ILE A 117 -4.81 0.74 4.71
CA ILE A 117 -4.45 -0.18 5.82
C ILE A 117 -5.63 -1.07 6.19
N LYS A 118 -6.84 -0.53 6.35
CA LYS A 118 -8.03 -1.33 6.66
C LYS A 118 -8.37 -2.33 5.57
N TYR A 119 -8.23 -1.94 4.30
CA TYR A 119 -8.46 -2.82 3.17
C TYR A 119 -7.48 -4.00 3.17
N PHE A 120 -6.18 -3.74 3.41
CA PHE A 120 -5.16 -4.79 3.49
C PHE A 120 -5.27 -5.69 4.73
N GLN A 121 -5.64 -5.14 5.90
CA GLN A 121 -5.81 -5.94 7.13
C GLN A 121 -7.06 -6.83 7.10
N ASN A 122 -8.09 -6.44 6.35
CA ASN A 122 -9.29 -7.27 6.13
C ASN A 122 -9.08 -8.35 5.06
N SER A 123 -7.96 -8.35 4.34
CA SER A 123 -7.56 -9.50 3.55
C SER A 123 -7.25 -10.65 4.52
N PRO A 124 -7.96 -11.78 4.43
CA PRO A 124 -7.81 -12.85 5.40
C PRO A 124 -6.39 -13.43 5.31
N SER A 125 -5.65 -13.43 6.42
CA SER A 125 -4.33 -14.07 6.48
C SER A 125 -4.48 -15.59 6.33
N PRO A 126 -3.46 -16.30 5.80
CA PRO A 126 -3.54 -17.76 5.62
C PRO A 126 -3.96 -18.50 6.89
N GLU A 127 -3.39 -18.13 8.05
CA GLU A 127 -3.70 -18.71 9.35
C GLU A 127 -5.17 -18.51 9.76
N LYS A 128 -5.73 -17.32 9.51
CA LYS A 128 -7.16 -17.04 9.79
C LYS A 128 -8.07 -17.80 8.84
N MET A 129 -7.65 -17.98 7.58
CA MET A 129 -8.39 -18.79 6.61
C MET A 129 -8.44 -20.25 7.05
N GLU A 130 -7.30 -20.81 7.48
CA GLU A 130 -7.24 -22.19 7.95
C GLU A 130 -8.13 -22.42 9.17
N ALA A 131 -8.04 -21.56 10.19
CA ALA A 131 -8.91 -21.65 11.37
C ALA A 131 -10.42 -21.56 11.01
N GLN A 132 -10.76 -20.75 10.00
CA GLN A 132 -12.13 -20.63 9.50
C GLN A 132 -12.60 -21.88 8.74
N LEU A 133 -11.72 -22.50 7.96
CA LEU A 133 -11.99 -23.75 7.25
C LEU A 133 -12.10 -24.94 8.20
N GLU A 134 -11.34 -24.98 9.29
CA GLU A 134 -11.48 -26.02 10.32
C GLU A 134 -12.83 -25.94 11.03
N LYS A 135 -13.29 -24.72 11.35
CA LYS A 135 -14.55 -24.51 12.08
C LYS A 135 -15.80 -24.72 11.22
N SER A 136 -15.74 -24.37 9.94
CA SER A 136 -16.94 -24.25 9.07
C SER A 136 -16.71 -24.71 7.63
N GLY A 137 -15.69 -25.54 7.41
CA GLY A 137 -15.35 -26.09 6.12
C GLY A 137 -16.33 -27.14 5.65
N LYS A 138 -16.85 -26.97 4.42
CA LYS A 138 -17.52 -28.02 3.65
C LYS A 138 -16.60 -28.46 2.52
N LYS A 139 -16.77 -29.70 2.10
CA LYS A 139 -15.98 -30.31 1.01
C LYS A 139 -16.83 -30.45 -0.24
N THR A 140 -16.23 -30.19 -1.39
CA THR A 140 -16.82 -30.45 -2.72
C THR A 140 -15.68 -30.76 -3.71
N THR A 141 -16.02 -30.94 -4.98
CA THR A 141 -15.07 -31.16 -6.06
C THR A 141 -14.79 -29.85 -6.78
N VAL A 142 -13.52 -29.56 -7.01
CA VAL A 142 -13.06 -28.50 -7.90
C VAL A 142 -12.56 -29.09 -9.20
N ARG A 143 -12.88 -28.44 -10.32
CA ARG A 143 -12.37 -28.77 -11.65
C ARG A 143 -11.42 -27.67 -12.12
N LEU A 144 -10.24 -28.07 -12.58
CA LEU A 144 -9.26 -27.19 -13.21
C LEU A 144 -9.57 -27.05 -14.69
N LEU A 145 -9.37 -25.85 -15.24
CA LEU A 145 -9.54 -25.57 -16.66
C LEU A 145 -8.40 -24.66 -17.12
N LYS A 146 -7.74 -25.03 -18.20
CA LYS A 146 -6.74 -24.20 -18.89
C LYS A 146 -7.18 -24.04 -20.33
N GLU A 147 -7.21 -22.79 -20.80
CA GLU A 147 -7.38 -22.49 -22.23
C GLU A 147 -6.07 -22.75 -22.96
N GLU A 148 -6.15 -23.28 -24.17
CA GLU A 148 -4.98 -23.57 -25.00
C GLU A 148 -4.20 -22.29 -25.30
N GLY A 149 -2.89 -22.29 -25.03
CA GLY A 149 -2.02 -21.11 -25.18
C GLY A 149 -2.11 -20.06 -24.06
N SER A 150 -2.94 -20.27 -23.03
CA SER A 150 -3.02 -19.38 -21.87
C SER A 150 -2.05 -19.80 -20.76
N GLU A 151 -1.44 -18.83 -20.06
CA GLU A 151 -0.65 -19.06 -18.83
C GLU A 151 -1.51 -19.04 -17.55
N VAL A 152 -2.83 -18.88 -17.72
CA VAL A 152 -3.79 -18.74 -16.62
C VAL A 152 -4.69 -19.95 -16.57
N TRP A 153 -4.70 -20.59 -15.41
CA TRP A 153 -5.68 -21.59 -15.04
C TRP A 153 -6.91 -20.92 -14.43
N SER A 154 -8.06 -21.53 -14.66
CA SER A 154 -9.25 -21.30 -13.87
C SER A 154 -9.59 -22.57 -13.10
N TYR A 155 -10.17 -22.41 -11.92
CA TYR A 155 -10.73 -23.53 -11.19
C TYR A 155 -12.13 -23.20 -10.72
N ILE A 156 -13.02 -24.18 -10.87
CA ILE A 156 -14.44 -24.00 -10.67
C ILE A 156 -14.94 -25.07 -9.72
N TYR A 157 -15.71 -24.66 -8.72
CA TYR A 157 -16.45 -25.58 -7.88
C TYR A 157 -17.87 -25.08 -7.63
N VAL A 158 -18.77 -26.00 -7.30
CA VAL A 158 -20.16 -25.68 -6.97
C VAL A 158 -20.37 -25.80 -5.46
N ALA A 159 -20.92 -24.75 -4.87
CA ALA A 159 -21.33 -24.70 -3.47
C ALA A 159 -22.73 -24.09 -3.38
N GLU A 160 -23.66 -24.78 -2.68
CA GLU A 160 -25.04 -24.31 -2.48
C GLU A 160 -25.73 -23.89 -3.80
N ASN A 161 -25.60 -24.71 -4.84
CA ASN A 161 -26.12 -24.49 -6.19
C ASN A 161 -25.58 -23.23 -6.90
N LYS A 162 -24.49 -22.64 -6.41
CA LYS A 162 -23.77 -21.54 -7.06
C LYS A 162 -22.39 -21.98 -7.50
N SER A 163 -22.02 -21.58 -8.72
CA SER A 163 -20.69 -21.82 -9.27
C SER A 163 -19.75 -20.70 -8.84
N TYR A 164 -18.59 -21.07 -8.32
CA TYR A 164 -17.52 -20.15 -7.96
C TYR A 164 -16.33 -20.41 -8.88
N ASN A 165 -15.84 -19.37 -9.54
CA ASN A 165 -14.73 -19.43 -10.50
C ASN A 165 -13.61 -18.50 -10.04
N PHE A 166 -12.40 -19.03 -10.00
CA PHE A 166 -11.19 -18.34 -9.57
C PHE A 166 -10.07 -18.57 -10.57
N LYS A 167 -9.08 -17.68 -10.57
CA LYS A 167 -7.92 -17.74 -11.47
C LYS A 167 -6.63 -18.05 -10.70
N LEU A 168 -5.77 -18.88 -11.28
CA LEU A 168 -4.42 -19.18 -10.82
C LEU A 168 -3.45 -18.95 -11.98
N THR A 169 -2.32 -18.30 -11.71
CA THR A 169 -1.21 -18.24 -12.66
C THR A 169 -0.41 -19.54 -12.61
N ASP A 170 0.31 -19.87 -13.68
CA ASP A 170 1.23 -21.03 -13.69
C ASP A 170 2.27 -20.94 -12.54
N GLN A 171 2.71 -19.73 -12.16
CA GLN A 171 3.57 -19.53 -10.99
C GLN A 171 2.88 -19.97 -9.69
N LYS A 172 1.64 -19.53 -9.47
CA LYS A 172 0.89 -19.85 -8.26
C LYS A 172 0.58 -21.34 -8.16
N ILE A 173 0.34 -22.02 -9.29
CA ILE A 173 0.23 -23.48 -9.31
C ILE A 173 1.55 -24.15 -8.88
N LYS A 174 2.71 -23.68 -9.35
CA LYS A 174 4.00 -24.24 -8.90
C LYS A 174 4.25 -24.04 -7.40
N GLU A 175 3.72 -22.97 -6.83
CA GLU A 175 3.81 -22.70 -5.39
C GLU A 175 2.85 -23.56 -4.57
N GLU A 176 1.63 -23.81 -5.06
CA GLU A 176 0.59 -24.52 -4.32
C GLU A 176 0.52 -26.03 -4.58
N PHE A 177 0.86 -26.50 -5.79
CA PHE A 177 0.85 -27.92 -6.17
C PHE A 177 2.22 -28.55 -5.90
N PRO A 178 2.38 -29.35 -4.83
CA PRO A 178 3.69 -29.81 -4.37
C PRO A 178 4.24 -31.00 -5.18
N TYR A 179 3.47 -31.52 -6.13
CA TYR A 179 3.80 -32.74 -6.86
C TYR A 179 4.35 -32.39 -8.25
N PRO A 180 5.51 -32.92 -8.65
CA PRO A 180 6.08 -32.67 -9.97
C PRO A 180 5.38 -33.47 -11.08
N LEU A 181 4.05 -33.58 -11.04
CA LEU A 181 3.22 -34.33 -11.97
C LEU A 181 2.53 -33.39 -12.98
N PRO A 182 2.27 -33.84 -14.22
CA PRO A 182 1.59 -33.00 -15.20
C PRO A 182 0.10 -32.84 -14.85
N LEU A 183 -0.33 -31.61 -14.57
CA LEU A 183 -1.75 -31.25 -14.49
C LEU A 183 -2.34 -31.07 -15.89
N ALA A 184 -3.61 -31.44 -16.06
CA ALA A 184 -4.36 -31.29 -17.29
C ALA A 184 -5.66 -30.48 -17.08
N SER A 185 -6.10 -29.81 -18.14
CA SER A 185 -7.43 -29.20 -18.18
C SER A 185 -8.50 -30.29 -18.00
N GLY A 186 -9.43 -30.07 -17.09
CA GLY A 186 -10.45 -31.04 -16.68
C GLY A 186 -10.08 -31.86 -15.44
N ASP A 187 -8.85 -31.76 -14.92
CA ASP A 187 -8.48 -32.47 -13.69
C ASP A 187 -9.32 -32.00 -12.50
N GLU A 188 -9.68 -32.95 -11.64
CA GLU A 188 -10.55 -32.72 -10.49
C GLU A 188 -9.89 -33.08 -9.17
N PHE A 189 -10.03 -32.19 -8.18
CA PHE A 189 -9.49 -32.34 -6.84
C PHE A 189 -10.58 -32.06 -5.79
N GLN A 190 -10.34 -32.46 -4.55
CA GLN A 190 -11.16 -32.03 -3.43
C GLN A 190 -10.85 -30.56 -3.10
N VAL A 191 -11.88 -29.77 -2.79
CA VAL A 191 -11.74 -28.41 -2.26
C VAL A 191 -12.49 -28.30 -0.94
N THR A 192 -11.88 -27.65 0.05
CA THR A 192 -12.55 -27.29 1.30
C THR A 192 -12.85 -25.79 1.26
N TYR A 193 -14.11 -25.41 1.45
CA TYR A 193 -14.55 -24.02 1.41
C TYR A 193 -15.34 -23.66 2.67
N ASN A 194 -15.30 -22.38 3.07
CA ASN A 194 -16.09 -21.90 4.19
C ASN A 194 -17.56 -21.77 3.77
N PHE A 195 -18.46 -22.46 4.48
CA PHE A 195 -19.88 -22.45 4.14
C PHE A 195 -20.54 -21.06 4.19
N ASN A 196 -20.11 -20.19 5.10
CA ASN A 196 -20.64 -18.83 5.24
C ASN A 196 -20.01 -17.84 4.25
N ASN A 197 -18.81 -18.13 3.74
CA ASN A 197 -18.12 -17.31 2.75
C ASN A 197 -17.24 -18.17 1.82
N PRO A 198 -17.79 -18.72 0.72
CA PRO A 198 -17.06 -19.62 -0.17
C PRO A 198 -15.80 -19.01 -0.83
N ASN A 199 -15.64 -17.68 -0.84
CA ASN A 199 -14.39 -17.07 -1.29
C ASN A 199 -13.18 -17.49 -0.43
N ILE A 200 -13.41 -17.96 0.80
CA ILE A 200 -12.38 -18.61 1.62
C ILE A 200 -12.42 -20.11 1.33
N HIS A 201 -11.38 -20.61 0.66
CA HIS A 201 -11.28 -22.03 0.30
C HIS A 201 -9.82 -22.46 0.12
N ARG A 202 -9.59 -23.77 0.08
CA ARG A 202 -8.30 -24.42 -0.13
C ARG A 202 -8.47 -25.69 -0.97
N ILE A 203 -7.72 -25.80 -2.06
CA ILE A 203 -7.65 -27.04 -2.86
C ILE A 203 -6.80 -28.05 -2.10
N ASP A 204 -7.32 -29.27 -1.94
CA ASP A 204 -6.58 -30.40 -1.37
C ASP A 204 -5.92 -31.18 -2.52
N TRP A 205 -4.73 -30.73 -2.90
CA TRP A 205 -3.94 -31.32 -3.98
C TRP A 205 -3.60 -32.78 -3.75
N SER A 206 -3.60 -33.25 -2.50
CA SER A 206 -3.30 -34.64 -2.14
C SER A 206 -4.43 -35.61 -2.43
N ARG A 207 -5.63 -35.09 -2.74
CA ARG A 207 -6.86 -35.86 -2.96
C ARG A 207 -7.44 -35.64 -4.36
N PRO A 208 -6.76 -36.14 -5.39
CA PRO A 208 -7.31 -36.14 -6.75
C PRO A 208 -8.53 -37.07 -6.85
N ASN A 209 -9.38 -36.84 -7.84
CA ASN A 209 -10.38 -37.81 -8.31
C ASN A 209 -9.65 -39.04 -8.91
N ALA A 210 -10.24 -40.24 -8.77
CA ALA A 210 -9.80 -41.47 -9.44
C ALA A 210 -9.55 -41.30 -10.96
N VAL A 211 -10.30 -40.43 -11.65
CA VAL A 211 -10.08 -40.12 -13.08
C VAL A 211 -8.70 -39.49 -13.31
N VAL A 212 -8.27 -38.59 -12.42
CA VAL A 212 -6.94 -37.94 -12.51
C VAL A 212 -5.85 -38.98 -12.25
N VAL A 213 -6.03 -39.84 -11.25
CA VAL A 213 -5.08 -40.93 -10.96
C VAL A 213 -4.95 -41.84 -12.19
N LYS A 214 -6.08 -42.23 -12.79
CA LYS A 214 -6.06 -43.09 -13.98
C LYS A 214 -5.40 -42.43 -15.19
N ARG A 215 -5.62 -41.13 -15.38
CA ARG A 215 -4.93 -40.36 -16.44
C ARG A 215 -3.43 -40.35 -16.20
N LEU A 216 -2.99 -40.08 -14.97
CA LEU A 216 -1.58 -40.12 -14.61
C LEU A 216 -1.01 -41.51 -14.87
N GLU A 217 -1.74 -42.58 -14.53
CA GLU A 217 -1.30 -43.94 -14.84
C GLU A 217 -1.01 -44.17 -16.33
N LEU A 218 -1.92 -43.72 -17.19
CA LEU A 218 -1.77 -43.82 -18.65
C LEU A 218 -0.56 -43.04 -19.19
N ILE A 219 -0.16 -41.95 -18.52
CA ILE A 219 1.01 -41.15 -18.91
C ILE A 219 2.29 -41.79 -18.40
N LEU A 220 2.30 -42.23 -17.13
CA LEU A 220 3.51 -42.74 -16.49
C LEU A 220 3.88 -44.15 -16.98
N ASN A 221 2.90 -45.02 -17.28
CA ASN A 221 3.17 -46.40 -17.67
C ASN A 221 4.15 -46.54 -18.85
N PRO A 222 3.96 -45.88 -20.02
CA PRO A 222 4.92 -45.97 -21.11
C PRO A 222 6.29 -45.38 -20.73
N MET A 223 6.34 -44.32 -19.93
CA MET A 223 7.61 -43.72 -19.49
C MET A 223 8.42 -44.69 -18.62
N ILE A 224 7.75 -45.38 -17.69
CA ILE A 224 8.40 -46.38 -16.83
C ILE A 224 8.81 -47.60 -17.65
N GLN A 225 8.00 -48.04 -18.62
CA GLN A 225 8.32 -49.15 -19.51
C GLN A 225 9.58 -48.89 -20.34
N ASP A 226 9.79 -47.64 -20.78
CA ASP A 226 11.01 -47.24 -21.50
C ASP A 226 12.26 -47.31 -20.60
N TRP A 227 12.13 -47.04 -19.30
CA TRP A 227 13.23 -47.10 -18.33
C TRP A 227 13.49 -48.52 -17.80
N HIS A 228 12.45 -49.35 -17.78
CA HIS A 228 12.45 -50.73 -17.28
C HIS A 228 11.88 -51.69 -18.32
N PRO A 229 12.58 -51.90 -19.47
CA PRO A 229 12.11 -52.79 -20.53
C PRO A 229 11.99 -54.25 -20.09
N GLU A 230 12.62 -54.63 -18.98
CA GLU A 230 12.53 -55.94 -18.35
C GLU A 230 11.21 -56.19 -17.61
N MET A 231 10.49 -55.14 -17.21
CA MET A 231 9.22 -55.26 -16.51
C MET A 231 8.07 -55.38 -17.50
N SER A 232 7.12 -56.26 -17.21
CA SER A 232 5.85 -56.31 -17.94
C SER A 232 4.96 -55.10 -17.59
N THR A 233 4.04 -54.77 -18.49
CA THR A 233 3.04 -53.70 -18.25
C THR A 233 2.25 -53.93 -16.97
N GLN A 234 1.94 -55.19 -16.63
CA GLN A 234 1.24 -55.55 -15.40
C GLN A 234 2.09 -55.27 -14.15
N GLU A 235 3.38 -55.60 -14.16
CA GLU A 235 4.31 -55.30 -13.07
C GLU A 235 4.46 -53.79 -12.84
N ILE A 236 4.54 -53.01 -13.93
CA ILE A 236 4.59 -51.55 -13.85
C ILE A 236 3.30 -51.00 -13.24
N THR A 237 2.14 -51.49 -13.65
CA THR A 237 0.86 -51.09 -13.05
C THR A 237 0.83 -51.42 -11.56
N CYS A 238 1.24 -52.62 -11.13
CA CYS A 238 1.34 -52.95 -9.70
C CYS A 238 2.27 -52.01 -8.94
N GLN A 239 3.42 -51.64 -9.52
CA GLN A 239 4.38 -50.73 -8.91
C GLN A 239 3.76 -49.34 -8.69
N MET A 240 3.00 -48.86 -9.67
CA MET A 240 2.29 -47.58 -9.57
C MET A 240 1.17 -47.64 -8.52
N ASP A 241 0.40 -48.72 -8.49
CA ASP A 241 -0.66 -48.94 -7.50
C ASP A 241 -0.10 -49.03 -6.08
N ALA A 242 1.01 -49.76 -5.89
CA ALA A 242 1.69 -49.86 -4.60
C ALA A 242 2.25 -48.51 -4.15
N ALA A 243 2.85 -47.74 -5.06
CA ALA A 243 3.36 -46.41 -4.75
C ALA A 243 2.24 -45.43 -4.40
N TYR A 244 1.13 -45.44 -5.16
CA TYR A 244 -0.02 -44.59 -4.90
C TYR A 244 -0.75 -44.96 -3.62
N GLU A 245 -0.90 -46.25 -3.31
CA GLU A 245 -1.52 -46.67 -2.05
C GLU A 245 -0.69 -46.27 -0.83
N LEU A 246 0.63 -46.40 -0.92
CA LEU A 246 1.53 -46.07 0.18
C LEU A 246 1.66 -44.55 0.41
N LYS A 247 1.72 -43.75 -0.66
CA LYS A 247 2.10 -42.33 -0.61
C LYS A 247 1.23 -41.37 -1.43
N GLY A 248 0.15 -41.84 -2.03
CA GLY A 248 -0.69 -41.04 -2.93
C GLY A 248 0.09 -40.46 -4.11
N LEU A 249 -0.19 -39.19 -4.45
CA LEU A 249 0.50 -38.50 -5.54
C LEU A 249 2.01 -38.33 -5.31
N GLU A 250 2.48 -38.31 -4.06
CA GLU A 250 3.92 -38.29 -3.77
C GLU A 250 4.59 -39.58 -4.28
N GLY A 251 3.95 -40.73 -4.08
CA GLY A 251 4.44 -42.02 -4.58
C GLY A 251 4.57 -42.04 -6.10
N LEU A 252 3.53 -41.59 -6.80
CA LEU A 252 3.57 -41.44 -8.26
C LEU A 252 4.62 -40.42 -8.71
N SER A 253 4.81 -39.34 -7.97
CA SER A 253 5.84 -38.33 -8.25
C SER A 253 7.26 -38.89 -8.15
N VAL A 254 7.49 -39.79 -7.18
CA VAL A 254 8.78 -40.49 -7.03
C VAL A 254 9.05 -41.38 -8.24
N LEU A 255 8.05 -42.11 -8.74
CA LEU A 255 8.17 -42.92 -9.95
C LEU A 255 8.40 -42.06 -11.20
N PHE A 256 7.69 -40.93 -11.32
CA PHE A 256 7.82 -39.99 -12.44
C PHE A 256 9.23 -39.39 -12.55
N ARG A 257 9.89 -39.15 -11.42
CA ARG A 257 11.20 -38.50 -11.34
C ARG A 257 12.37 -39.47 -11.15
N GLN A 258 12.16 -40.78 -11.28
CA GLN A 258 13.15 -41.79 -10.86
C GLN A 258 14.51 -41.72 -11.56
N GLN A 259 14.58 -41.15 -12.76
CA GLN A 259 15.82 -40.96 -13.53
C GLN A 259 16.57 -39.67 -13.18
N GLU A 260 16.00 -38.78 -12.35
CA GLU A 260 16.64 -37.51 -12.02
C GLU A 260 17.79 -37.68 -11.01
N PRO A 261 18.94 -37.01 -11.23
CA PRO A 261 20.07 -37.05 -10.31
C PRO A 261 19.67 -36.52 -8.92
N SER A 262 20.18 -37.17 -7.88
CA SER A 262 19.83 -36.89 -6.48
C SER A 262 20.24 -35.50 -5.96
N GLU A 263 21.01 -34.73 -6.74
CA GLU A 263 21.44 -33.38 -6.39
C GLU A 263 20.38 -32.31 -6.69
N SER A 264 19.38 -32.61 -7.53
CA SER A 264 18.39 -31.63 -7.99
C SER A 264 17.20 -31.43 -7.05
N ASN A 265 16.82 -32.46 -6.27
CA ASN A 265 15.69 -32.41 -5.34
C ASN A 265 15.82 -33.51 -4.28
N GLN A 266 15.75 -33.18 -2.98
CA GLN A 266 15.84 -34.19 -1.92
C GLN A 266 14.57 -35.04 -1.74
N SER A 267 13.42 -34.55 -2.20
CA SER A 267 12.11 -35.19 -2.02
C SER A 267 11.72 -36.13 -3.16
N PHE A 268 12.33 -35.96 -4.33
CA PHE A 268 12.08 -36.75 -5.55
C PHE A 268 13.42 -37.17 -6.18
N GLY A 269 13.40 -37.93 -7.27
CA GLY A 269 14.65 -38.38 -7.92
C GLY A 269 15.06 -39.81 -7.59
N GLN A 270 16.25 -40.20 -8.05
CA GLN A 270 16.74 -41.58 -7.95
C GLN A 270 16.85 -42.10 -6.51
N ASN A 271 17.35 -41.30 -5.57
CA ASN A 271 17.44 -41.70 -4.16
C ASN A 271 16.06 -41.85 -3.51
N ALA A 272 15.09 -41.01 -3.87
CA ALA A 272 13.72 -41.14 -3.39
C ALA A 272 13.08 -42.42 -3.95
N TYR A 273 13.32 -42.73 -5.22
CA TYR A 273 12.88 -43.96 -5.87
C TYR A 273 13.45 -45.22 -5.18
N LEU A 274 14.77 -45.28 -4.98
CA LEU A 274 15.41 -46.41 -4.31
C LEU A 274 14.94 -46.57 -2.86
N ARG A 275 14.69 -45.47 -2.15
CA ARG A 275 14.18 -45.50 -0.78
C ARG A 275 12.75 -46.01 -0.73
N LEU A 276 11.89 -45.57 -1.65
CA LEU A 276 10.52 -46.05 -1.77
C LEU A 276 10.52 -47.55 -2.09
N THR A 277 11.17 -47.93 -3.18
CA THR A 277 11.12 -49.31 -3.69
C THR A 277 11.80 -50.31 -2.77
N ARG A 278 12.83 -49.91 -2.01
CA ARG A 278 13.49 -50.81 -1.03
C ARG A 278 12.84 -50.80 0.36
N SER A 279 11.81 -49.98 0.58
CA SER A 279 11.12 -49.96 1.88
C SER A 279 10.36 -51.28 2.11
N PRO A 280 10.38 -51.84 3.34
CA PRO A 280 9.62 -53.05 3.65
C PRO A 280 8.12 -52.92 3.37
N GLU A 281 7.55 -51.75 3.62
CA GLU A 281 6.14 -51.46 3.41
C GLU A 281 5.78 -51.51 1.93
N TYR A 282 6.60 -50.88 1.07
CA TYR A 282 6.41 -50.94 -0.37
C TYR A 282 6.57 -52.36 -0.90
N GLN A 283 7.62 -53.08 -0.48
CA GLN A 283 7.88 -54.45 -0.93
C GLN A 283 6.71 -55.38 -0.60
N LYS A 284 6.12 -55.22 0.59
CA LYS A 284 4.92 -55.95 0.98
C LYS A 284 3.72 -55.63 0.07
N LEU A 285 3.42 -54.35 -0.13
CA LEU A 285 2.30 -53.91 -0.99
C LEU A 285 2.49 -54.34 -2.45
N PHE A 286 3.71 -54.21 -2.96
CA PHE A 286 4.06 -54.66 -4.30
C PHE A 286 3.89 -56.18 -4.43
N ALA A 287 4.33 -56.95 -3.44
CA ALA A 287 4.14 -58.40 -3.44
C ALA A 287 2.64 -58.78 -3.45
N GLU A 288 1.83 -58.18 -2.58
CA GLU A 288 0.39 -58.45 -2.48
C GLU A 288 -0.40 -58.09 -3.73
N LYS A 289 0.02 -57.06 -4.48
CA LYS A 289 -0.67 -56.61 -5.69
C LYS A 289 -0.29 -57.38 -6.94
N CYS A 290 0.92 -57.95 -6.97
CA CYS A 290 1.51 -58.48 -8.19
C CYS A 290 1.70 -60.01 -8.19
N TRP A 291 1.62 -60.66 -7.04
CA TRP A 291 1.82 -62.11 -6.88
C TRP A 291 0.69 -62.77 -6.09
#